data_AF-A0A382CMS5-F1
#
_entry.id   AF-A0A382CMS5-F1
#
_cell.length_a   1.000
_cell.length_b   1.000
_cell.length_c   1.000
_cell.angle_alpha   90.00
_cell.angle_beta   90.00
_cell.angle_gamma   90.00
#
_symmetry.space_group_name_H-M   'P 1'
#
loop_
_entity.id
_entity.type
_entity.pdbx_description
1 polymer ?
#
loop_
_entity_poly.entity_id
_entity_poly.type
_entity_poly.pdbx_seq_one_letter_code
_entity_poly.pdbx_strand_id
1 'polypeptide(L)'
;HEIFRYGGQIRPYKQSWIKSRVKAIRALIQNANKNLLKMNLSDSYLNWKKNLGTAFAKGNSTFSPQDYWKYVDWFHPDYTISSSSVAQYTVTERNNLYDVDEDVYSVVRVDSDDADGNWAFYQWIDDSWFKIGKQNGTIELSSLLYDVQDVDAGWDAAEFDIGGWDKNYTNELAAILKGLHEDIFVGPYKQYYKELFFTIIHFIYAEQTNLDWVAKTTFLQLQRRTPGALTPKTFDVGSEEDILDYLNEVKPYHSKIETIFDARTFDEEVNASADEVVDIRVQTNTSGSTEDNDSRAWRMFIDNTGTRIYETMLDANKSTTAEVLDSIETEITVVASGGFPASGEVVIGAERIKYASTSSNILHSCIRGVAGTSGATHASGAEVVVAGPAVGIPVDPDPEAYNAFNDDDTTTIQNSTNSQAALINAGKGTI
;
A
#
# COMPACT_ATOMS: atom_id res chain seq x y z
N HIS A 1 -54.17 17.76 -5.59
CA HIS A 1 -53.81 17.95 -4.17
C HIS A 1 -52.31 18.26 -4.07
N GLU A 2 -51.89 19.34 -3.42
CA GLU A 2 -50.49 19.79 -3.41
C GLU A 2 -49.51 18.77 -2.84
N ILE A 3 -49.99 17.93 -1.91
CA ILE A 3 -49.19 16.89 -1.23
C ILE A 3 -48.75 15.75 -2.18
N PHE A 4 -49.42 15.54 -3.33
CA PHE A 4 -49.14 14.42 -4.25
C PHE A 4 -48.58 14.87 -5.61
N ARG A 5 -48.01 16.07 -5.72
CA ARG A 5 -47.47 16.60 -6.98
C ARG A 5 -46.05 16.11 -7.31
N TYR A 6 -45.29 15.67 -6.29
CA TYR A 6 -43.86 15.38 -6.42
C TYR A 6 -43.52 13.97 -5.88
N GLY A 7 -42.60 13.29 -6.56
CA GLY A 7 -42.17 11.93 -6.20
C GLY A 7 -41.98 11.01 -7.40
N GLY A 8 -41.57 9.76 -7.14
CA GLY A 8 -41.39 8.71 -8.14
C GLY A 8 -42.60 7.79 -8.34
N GLN A 9 -43.69 7.98 -7.59
CA GLN A 9 -44.85 7.08 -7.59
C GLN A 9 -45.94 7.53 -8.57
N ILE A 10 -46.59 6.59 -9.24
CA ILE A 10 -47.79 6.87 -10.04
C ILE A 10 -49.01 6.76 -9.12
N ARG A 11 -49.64 7.90 -8.79
CA ARG A 11 -50.94 7.92 -8.08
C ARG A 11 -51.84 9.02 -8.63
N PRO A 12 -53.11 8.72 -8.91
CA PRO A 12 -53.74 8.64 -10.25
C PRO A 12 -53.19 9.50 -11.42
N TYR A 13 -52.23 10.42 -11.20
CA TYR A 13 -51.57 11.26 -12.20
C TYR A 13 -50.04 11.13 -12.11
N LYS A 14 -49.33 11.52 -13.18
CA LYS A 14 -47.86 11.58 -13.19
C LYS A 14 -47.37 12.66 -12.23
N GLN A 15 -46.40 12.32 -11.38
CA GLN A 15 -45.73 13.27 -10.47
C GLN A 15 -44.50 13.88 -11.15
N SER A 16 -44.18 15.12 -10.82
CA SER A 16 -42.93 15.77 -11.26
C SER A 16 -41.81 15.49 -10.26
N TRP A 17 -40.59 15.26 -10.72
CA TRP A 17 -39.43 15.17 -9.83
C TRP A 17 -38.96 16.53 -9.33
N ILE A 18 -39.31 17.60 -10.05
CA ILE A 18 -38.82 18.97 -9.82
C ILE A 18 -39.99 19.87 -9.42
N LYS A 19 -39.81 20.68 -8.37
CA LYS A 19 -40.80 21.66 -7.90
C LYS A 19 -40.78 22.92 -8.75
N SER A 20 -39.60 23.52 -8.94
CA SER A 20 -39.42 24.69 -9.80
C SER A 20 -38.66 24.34 -11.08
N ARG A 21 -39.40 24.03 -12.15
CA ARG A 21 -38.82 23.68 -13.46
C ARG A 21 -37.87 24.76 -13.99
N VAL A 22 -38.27 26.03 -13.89
CA VAL A 22 -37.48 27.16 -14.40
C VAL A 22 -36.15 27.30 -13.66
N LYS A 23 -36.17 27.20 -12.32
CA LYS A 23 -34.94 27.26 -11.51
C LYS A 23 -34.03 26.05 -11.76
N ALA A 24 -34.61 24.86 -11.97
CA ALA A 24 -33.85 23.68 -12.33
C ALA A 24 -33.15 23.84 -13.69
N ILE A 25 -33.87 24.34 -14.70
CA ILE A 25 -33.28 24.60 -16.03
C ILE A 25 -32.19 25.67 -15.90
N ARG A 26 -32.39 26.73 -15.12
CA ARG A 26 -31.33 27.72 -14.85
C ARG A 26 -30.07 27.07 -14.26
N ALA A 27 -30.21 26.25 -13.23
CA ALA A 27 -29.08 25.56 -12.60
C ALA A 27 -28.36 24.62 -13.58
N LEU A 28 -29.14 23.93 -14.42
CA LEU A 28 -28.65 23.05 -15.47
C LEU A 28 -27.83 23.82 -16.52
N ILE A 29 -28.39 24.90 -17.06
CA ILE A 29 -27.75 25.73 -18.08
C ILE A 29 -26.48 26.41 -17.54
N GLN A 30 -26.51 26.88 -16.29
CA GLN A 30 -25.33 27.44 -15.64
C GLN A 30 -24.20 26.42 -15.49
N ASN A 31 -24.52 25.18 -15.09
CA ASN A 31 -23.52 24.12 -14.99
C ASN A 31 -23.02 23.67 -16.37
N ALA A 32 -23.91 23.55 -17.36
CA ALA A 32 -23.55 23.25 -18.73
C ALA A 32 -22.58 24.31 -19.29
N ASN A 33 -22.88 25.60 -19.18
CA ASN A 33 -22.01 26.69 -19.62
C ASN A 33 -20.65 26.65 -18.90
N LYS A 34 -20.64 26.41 -17.58
CA LYS A 34 -19.39 26.24 -16.81
C LYS A 34 -18.52 25.11 -17.36
N ASN A 35 -19.13 24.00 -17.78
CA ASN A 35 -18.40 22.85 -18.31
C ASN A 35 -17.98 23.03 -19.77
N LEU A 36 -18.82 23.66 -20.59
CA LEU A 36 -18.51 24.00 -21.98
C LEU A 36 -17.31 24.97 -22.07
N LEU A 37 -17.19 25.92 -21.15
CA LEU A 37 -16.04 26.85 -21.09
C LEU A 37 -14.69 26.15 -20.88
N LYS A 38 -14.67 24.94 -20.32
CA LYS A 38 -13.43 24.17 -20.12
C LYS A 38 -12.96 23.46 -21.40
N MET A 39 -13.75 23.50 -22.47
CA MET A 39 -13.57 22.67 -23.65
C MET A 39 -13.43 23.53 -24.90
N ASN A 40 -12.41 23.25 -25.73
CA ASN A 40 -12.37 23.76 -27.09
C ASN A 40 -13.24 22.85 -27.97
N LEU A 41 -14.42 23.32 -28.35
CA LEU A 41 -15.35 22.59 -29.21
C LEU A 41 -15.04 22.79 -30.69
N SER A 42 -14.58 23.98 -31.09
CA SER A 42 -14.34 24.31 -32.51
C SER A 42 -13.27 23.42 -33.13
N ASP A 43 -12.20 23.13 -32.40
CA ASP A 43 -11.07 22.32 -32.86
C ASP A 43 -11.16 20.86 -32.41
N SER A 44 -12.28 20.48 -31.80
CA SER A 44 -12.49 19.09 -31.39
C SER A 44 -12.85 18.20 -32.58
N TYR A 45 -12.54 16.90 -32.47
CA TYR A 45 -13.01 15.88 -33.43
C TYR A 45 -14.50 15.55 -33.25
N LEU A 46 -15.21 16.23 -32.34
CA LEU A 46 -16.59 15.94 -31.98
C LEU A 46 -17.53 16.51 -33.04
N ASN A 47 -18.51 15.71 -33.46
CA ASN A 47 -19.61 16.18 -34.31
C ASN A 47 -20.68 16.89 -33.46
N TRP A 48 -20.27 17.90 -32.70
CA TRP A 48 -21.10 18.55 -31.67
C TRP A 48 -22.30 19.33 -32.25
N LYS A 49 -22.24 19.73 -33.52
CA LYS A 49 -23.34 20.41 -34.24
C LYS A 49 -24.45 19.46 -34.68
N LYS A 50 -24.28 18.14 -34.56
CA LYS A 50 -25.26 17.14 -35.03
C LYS A 50 -26.66 17.39 -34.47
N ASN A 51 -26.82 17.47 -33.14
CA ASN A 51 -28.11 17.77 -32.52
C ASN A 51 -28.30 19.28 -32.18
N LEU A 52 -27.22 20.06 -32.05
CA LEU A 52 -27.31 21.48 -31.65
C LEU A 52 -27.40 22.46 -32.83
N GLY A 53 -26.92 22.08 -34.01
CA GLY A 53 -26.84 22.94 -35.19
C GLY A 53 -27.85 22.59 -36.28
N THR A 54 -28.67 21.55 -36.08
CA THR A 54 -29.68 21.13 -37.07
C THR A 54 -31.09 21.40 -36.57
N ALA A 55 -31.90 22.06 -37.40
CA ALA A 55 -33.32 22.21 -37.14
C ALA A 55 -34.04 20.88 -37.37
N PHE A 56 -35.07 20.59 -36.57
CA PHE A 56 -35.87 19.38 -36.69
C PHE A 56 -37.36 19.70 -36.68
N ALA A 57 -38.14 18.91 -37.43
CA ALA A 57 -39.58 19.02 -37.47
C ALA A 57 -40.24 18.05 -36.47
N LYS A 58 -41.27 18.51 -35.77
CA LYS A 58 -42.13 17.66 -34.94
C LYS A 58 -43.58 18.07 -35.16
N GLY A 59 -44.34 17.23 -35.87
CA GLY A 59 -45.65 17.60 -36.38
C GLY A 59 -45.51 18.67 -37.47
N ASN A 60 -46.27 19.77 -37.37
CA ASN A 60 -46.27 20.87 -38.34
C ASN A 60 -45.33 22.02 -37.95
N SER A 61 -44.53 21.85 -36.90
CA SER A 61 -43.64 22.90 -36.38
C SER A 61 -42.17 22.50 -36.55
N THR A 62 -41.34 23.48 -36.92
CA THR A 62 -39.89 23.34 -37.02
C THR A 62 -39.24 24.01 -35.81
N PHE A 63 -38.30 23.30 -35.18
CA PHE A 63 -37.60 23.74 -33.97
C PHE A 63 -36.11 23.88 -34.29
N SER A 64 -35.50 24.99 -33.85
CA SER A 64 -34.09 25.32 -34.15
C SER A 64 -33.30 25.46 -32.84
N PRO A 65 -32.55 24.42 -32.42
CA PRO A 65 -31.67 24.50 -31.25
C PRO A 65 -30.56 25.56 -31.37
N GLN A 66 -30.19 25.91 -32.61
CA GLN A 66 -29.19 26.92 -32.95
C GLN A 66 -29.51 28.31 -32.37
N ASP A 67 -30.79 28.61 -32.17
CA ASP A 67 -31.26 29.91 -31.70
C ASP A 67 -30.98 30.11 -30.19
N TYR A 68 -30.64 29.04 -29.49
CA TYR A 68 -30.48 29.00 -28.04
C TYR A 68 -29.03 28.84 -27.57
N TRP A 69 -28.06 29.06 -28.46
CA TRP A 69 -26.65 29.14 -28.09
C TRP A 69 -25.89 30.10 -29.01
N LYS A 70 -24.77 30.63 -28.52
CA LYS A 70 -23.87 31.50 -29.28
C LYS A 70 -22.43 31.04 -29.10
N TYR A 71 -21.57 31.38 -30.05
CA TYR A 71 -20.13 31.18 -29.88
C TYR A 71 -19.57 32.11 -28.80
N VAL A 72 -18.61 31.59 -28.05
CA VAL A 72 -17.84 32.32 -27.05
C VAL A 72 -16.38 31.89 -27.14
N ASP A 73 -15.50 32.81 -26.78
CA ASP A 73 -14.06 32.58 -26.77
C ASP A 73 -13.71 31.52 -25.72
N TRP A 74 -12.86 30.58 -26.11
CA TRP A 74 -12.36 29.54 -25.24
C TRP A 74 -10.99 29.92 -24.70
N PHE A 75 -10.77 29.63 -23.43
CA PHE A 75 -9.48 29.75 -22.75
C PHE A 75 -9.19 28.46 -22.00
N HIS A 76 -7.96 27.97 -22.12
CA HIS A 76 -7.57 26.73 -21.46
C HIS A 76 -7.57 26.93 -19.93
N PRO A 77 -8.23 26.05 -19.13
CA PRO A 77 -8.39 26.26 -17.69
C PRO A 77 -7.09 26.45 -16.90
N ASP A 78 -6.03 25.76 -17.31
CA ASP A 78 -4.74 25.78 -16.61
C ASP A 78 -3.85 26.98 -16.98
N TYR A 79 -4.24 27.79 -17.97
CA TYR A 79 -3.46 28.94 -18.43
C TYR A 79 -4.25 30.23 -18.20
N THR A 80 -3.68 31.15 -17.43
CA THR A 80 -4.31 32.44 -17.18
C THR A 80 -3.96 33.40 -18.32
N ILE A 81 -4.92 33.69 -19.20
CA ILE A 81 -4.83 34.80 -20.15
C ILE A 81 -5.51 36.02 -19.52
N SER A 82 -4.71 37.00 -19.11
CA SER A 82 -5.18 38.28 -18.55
C SER A 82 -4.68 39.44 -19.40
N SER A 83 -5.24 40.64 -19.18
CA SER A 83 -4.72 41.88 -19.77
C SER A 83 -3.26 42.20 -19.38
N SER A 84 -2.67 41.48 -18.43
CA SER A 84 -1.25 41.58 -18.05
C SER A 84 -0.35 40.51 -18.69
N SER A 85 -0.93 39.51 -19.35
CA SER A 85 -0.23 38.43 -20.06
C SER A 85 -0.54 38.46 -21.57
N VAL A 86 -0.72 39.66 -22.11
CA VAL A 86 -1.03 39.86 -23.54
C VAL A 86 0.13 39.34 -24.39
N ALA A 87 -0.19 38.71 -25.51
CA ALA A 87 0.82 38.31 -26.49
C ALA A 87 1.65 39.52 -26.92
N GLN A 88 2.98 39.43 -26.76
CA GLN A 88 3.91 40.50 -27.13
C GLN A 88 4.20 40.51 -28.63
N TYR A 89 3.84 39.43 -29.33
CA TYR A 89 4.02 39.26 -30.76
C TYR A 89 2.74 38.69 -31.38
N THR A 90 2.40 39.19 -32.56
CA THR A 90 1.24 38.74 -33.34
C THR A 90 1.71 38.28 -34.70
N VAL A 91 1.21 37.13 -35.14
CA VAL A 91 1.43 36.58 -36.47
C VAL A 91 0.11 36.49 -37.23
N THR A 92 0.18 36.58 -38.56
CA THR A 92 -1.01 36.58 -39.41
C THR A 92 -1.65 35.19 -39.50
N GLU A 93 -0.85 34.17 -39.83
CA GLU A 93 -1.33 32.79 -40.02
C GLU A 93 -0.65 31.83 -39.04
N ARG A 94 -1.29 30.68 -38.78
CA ARG A 94 -0.72 29.63 -37.90
C ARG A 94 0.67 29.17 -38.36
N ASN A 95 0.91 29.08 -39.67
CA ASN A 95 2.21 28.65 -40.21
C ASN A 95 3.34 29.63 -39.87
N ASN A 96 3.03 30.90 -39.60
CA ASN A 96 4.06 31.87 -39.21
C ASN A 96 4.57 31.66 -37.77
N LEU A 97 3.99 30.74 -37.00
CA LEU A 97 4.51 30.34 -35.69
C LEU A 97 5.90 29.68 -35.78
N TYR A 98 6.24 29.06 -36.92
CA TYR A 98 7.56 28.44 -37.12
C TYR A 98 8.70 29.46 -37.24
N ASP A 99 8.38 30.71 -37.55
CA ASP A 99 9.35 31.80 -37.73
C ASP A 99 9.48 32.67 -36.46
N VAL A 100 8.74 32.34 -35.39
CA VAL A 100 8.78 33.09 -34.13
C VAL A 100 9.98 32.64 -33.31
N ASP A 101 10.76 33.61 -32.82
CA ASP A 101 11.83 33.40 -31.86
C ASP A 101 11.26 33.05 -30.47
N GLU A 102 11.35 31.76 -30.13
CA GLU A 102 10.85 31.16 -28.89
C GLU A 102 11.64 31.56 -27.64
N ASP A 103 12.90 31.99 -27.79
CA ASP A 103 13.73 32.47 -26.67
C ASP A 103 13.26 33.86 -26.20
N VAL A 104 12.59 34.61 -27.07
CA VAL A 104 12.11 35.97 -26.81
C VAL A 104 10.61 35.99 -26.48
N TYR A 105 9.79 35.23 -27.21
CA TYR A 105 8.34 35.28 -27.08
C TYR A 105 7.76 33.96 -26.57
N SER A 106 7.28 33.93 -25.33
CA SER A 106 6.64 32.74 -24.75
C SER A 106 5.17 32.60 -25.12
N VAL A 107 4.48 33.71 -25.46
CA VAL A 107 3.06 33.74 -25.81
C VAL A 107 2.84 34.59 -27.06
N VAL A 108 2.19 34.00 -28.06
CA VAL A 108 1.97 34.59 -29.39
C VAL A 108 0.48 34.56 -29.72
N ARG A 109 0.01 35.63 -30.37
CA ARG A 109 -1.32 35.68 -30.96
C ARG A 109 -1.25 35.37 -32.45
N VAL A 110 -2.13 34.51 -32.93
CA VAL A 110 -2.37 34.27 -34.35
C VAL A 110 -3.68 34.96 -34.72
N ASP A 111 -3.67 35.83 -35.71
CA ASP A 111 -4.89 36.55 -36.13
C ASP A 111 -5.84 35.67 -36.96
N SER A 112 -5.31 34.78 -37.80
CA SER A 112 -6.07 33.81 -38.60
C SER A 112 -5.59 32.39 -38.33
N ASP A 113 -6.12 31.77 -37.28
CA ASP A 113 -5.76 30.41 -36.85
C ASP A 113 -6.42 29.31 -37.70
N ASP A 114 -7.60 29.61 -38.25
CA ASP A 114 -8.40 28.69 -39.04
C ASP A 114 -8.93 29.36 -40.32
N ALA A 115 -9.63 28.57 -41.15
CA ALA A 115 -10.21 29.04 -42.41
C ALA A 115 -11.29 30.10 -42.22
N ASP A 116 -11.86 30.21 -41.01
CA ASP A 116 -12.88 31.19 -40.66
C ASP A 116 -12.25 32.53 -40.20
N GLY A 117 -10.92 32.61 -40.10
CA GLY A 117 -10.20 33.81 -39.70
C GLY A 117 -10.31 34.12 -38.20
N ASN A 118 -10.60 33.12 -37.37
CA ASN A 118 -10.68 33.29 -35.92
C ASN A 118 -9.26 33.44 -35.34
N TRP A 119 -9.10 34.33 -34.35
CA TRP A 119 -7.82 34.44 -33.65
C TRP A 119 -7.60 33.29 -32.66
N ALA A 120 -6.33 32.98 -32.37
CA ALA A 120 -5.95 32.06 -31.31
C ALA A 120 -4.69 32.52 -30.57
N PHE A 121 -4.55 32.09 -29.32
CA PHE A 121 -3.34 32.29 -28.52
C PHE A 121 -2.59 30.97 -28.38
N TYR A 122 -1.28 31.05 -28.56
CA TYR A 122 -0.35 29.94 -28.44
C TYR A 122 0.73 30.26 -27.40
N GLN A 123 1.15 29.25 -26.66
CA GLN A 123 2.24 29.31 -25.70
C GLN A 123 3.30 28.28 -26.05
N TRP A 124 4.56 28.66 -25.98
CA TRP A 124 5.68 27.75 -26.19
C TRP A 124 5.92 26.88 -24.96
N ILE A 125 5.81 25.55 -25.11
CA ILE A 125 5.97 24.56 -24.03
C ILE A 125 6.59 23.28 -24.63
N ASP A 126 7.66 22.77 -24.00
CA ASP A 126 8.31 21.50 -24.37
C ASP A 126 8.56 21.35 -25.88
N ASP A 127 9.22 22.34 -26.48
CA ASP A 127 9.56 22.43 -27.91
C ASP A 127 8.35 22.43 -28.88
N SER A 128 7.18 22.89 -28.40
CA SER A 128 5.97 22.96 -29.21
C SER A 128 5.05 24.14 -28.85
N TRP A 129 4.35 24.68 -29.85
CA TRP A 129 3.33 25.71 -29.66
C TRP A 129 2.00 25.07 -29.22
N PHE A 130 1.65 25.24 -27.95
CA PHE A 130 0.39 24.77 -27.37
C PHE A 130 -0.69 25.85 -27.41
N LYS A 131 -1.91 25.49 -27.85
CA LYS A 131 -3.02 26.44 -27.93
C LYS A 131 -3.66 26.67 -26.56
N ILE A 132 -3.61 27.91 -26.08
CA ILE A 132 -4.12 28.31 -24.77
C ILE A 132 -5.42 29.12 -24.84
N GLY A 133 -5.80 29.64 -26.02
CA GLY A 133 -7.06 30.32 -26.21
C GLY A 133 -7.47 30.44 -27.68
N LYS A 134 -8.76 30.62 -27.94
CA LYS A 134 -9.32 30.69 -29.30
C LYS A 134 -10.63 31.48 -29.35
N GLN A 135 -10.74 32.36 -30.34
CA GLN A 135 -11.99 33.03 -30.67
C GLN A 135 -13.04 32.02 -31.13
N ASN A 136 -14.28 32.17 -30.65
CA ASN A 136 -15.38 31.25 -30.99
C ASN A 136 -15.05 29.76 -30.72
N GLY A 137 -14.12 29.49 -29.81
CA GLY A 137 -13.63 28.13 -29.55
C GLY A 137 -14.65 27.25 -28.83
N THR A 138 -15.65 27.82 -28.16
CA THR A 138 -16.72 27.08 -27.48
C THR A 138 -18.08 27.76 -27.65
N ILE A 139 -19.11 27.21 -27.00
CA ILE A 139 -20.48 27.74 -27.05
C ILE A 139 -21.00 28.08 -25.66
N GLU A 140 -21.87 29.08 -25.59
CA GLU A 140 -22.65 29.42 -24.40
C GLU A 140 -24.14 29.26 -24.71
N LEU A 141 -24.82 28.48 -23.89
CA LEU A 141 -26.27 28.32 -23.95
C LEU A 141 -26.96 29.58 -23.42
N SER A 142 -28.00 30.00 -24.14
CA SER A 142 -28.74 31.25 -23.90
C SER A 142 -29.61 31.20 -22.66
N SER A 143 -29.77 32.36 -22.00
CA SER A 143 -30.72 32.54 -20.90
C SER A 143 -32.18 32.37 -21.33
N LEU A 144 -32.48 32.50 -22.63
CA LEU A 144 -33.81 32.31 -23.21
C LEU A 144 -34.40 30.91 -22.91
N LEU A 145 -33.56 29.92 -22.56
CA LEU A 145 -33.99 28.58 -22.15
C LEU A 145 -34.67 28.56 -20.76
N TYR A 146 -34.57 29.62 -19.96
CA TYR A 146 -35.22 29.70 -18.64
C TYR A 146 -35.77 31.09 -18.30
N ASP A 147 -35.41 32.13 -19.05
CA ASP A 147 -35.90 33.50 -18.90
C ASP A 147 -36.61 33.91 -20.18
N VAL A 148 -37.81 33.36 -20.36
CA VAL A 148 -38.70 33.79 -21.44
C VAL A 148 -39.29 35.13 -21.03
N GLN A 149 -38.65 36.20 -21.48
CA GLN A 149 -39.31 37.49 -21.58
C GLN A 149 -40.35 37.33 -22.70
N ASP A 150 -41.64 37.44 -22.38
CA ASP A 150 -42.69 37.60 -23.38
C ASP A 150 -42.47 38.94 -24.08
N VAL A 151 -41.54 38.99 -25.03
CA VAL A 151 -41.26 40.23 -25.78
C VAL A 151 -42.40 40.53 -26.77
N ASP A 152 -43.30 39.58 -27.04
CA ASP A 152 -44.40 39.75 -28.00
C ASP A 152 -45.82 39.35 -27.49
N ALA A 153 -46.02 39.09 -26.19
CA ALA A 153 -47.32 38.63 -25.66
C ALA A 153 -47.93 39.58 -24.60
N GLY A 154 -47.66 40.87 -24.69
CA GLY A 154 -48.54 41.86 -24.07
C GLY A 154 -49.90 41.82 -24.76
N TRP A 155 -51.00 41.86 -24.00
CA TRP A 155 -52.39 41.91 -24.51
C TRP A 155 -52.69 43.09 -25.45
N ASP A 156 -51.70 43.91 -25.80
CA ASP A 156 -51.83 45.15 -26.57
C ASP A 156 -50.64 45.41 -27.54
N ALA A 157 -49.78 44.41 -27.80
CA ALA A 157 -48.53 44.61 -28.56
C ALA A 157 -48.54 44.05 -29.99
N ALA A 158 -49.45 43.17 -30.37
CA ALA A 158 -49.50 42.57 -31.70
C ALA A 158 -50.85 42.78 -32.38
N GLU A 159 -50.82 43.21 -33.65
CA GLU A 159 -51.98 43.18 -34.54
C GLU A 159 -52.53 41.75 -34.63
N PHE A 160 -53.86 41.63 -34.57
CA PHE A 160 -54.56 40.35 -34.63
C PHE A 160 -54.06 39.54 -35.85
N ASP A 161 -53.57 38.32 -35.63
CA ASP A 161 -53.15 37.32 -36.64
C ASP A 161 -51.69 37.32 -37.15
N ILE A 162 -50.73 37.97 -36.47
CA ILE A 162 -49.29 37.94 -36.88
C ILE A 162 -48.33 37.39 -35.80
N GLY A 163 -48.74 37.33 -34.53
CA GLY A 163 -47.91 36.79 -33.45
C GLY A 163 -48.04 35.28 -33.29
N GLY A 164 -46.95 34.53 -33.49
CA GLY A 164 -46.91 33.10 -33.19
C GLY A 164 -47.16 32.84 -31.70
N TRP A 165 -48.14 31.99 -31.39
CA TRP A 165 -48.50 31.54 -30.04
C TRP A 165 -47.26 31.08 -29.24
N ASP A 166 -47.14 31.55 -27.98
CA ASP A 166 -46.17 31.18 -26.92
C ASP A 166 -44.99 30.29 -27.36
N LYS A 167 -43.77 30.86 -27.46
CA LYS A 167 -42.55 30.13 -27.83
C LYS A 167 -42.19 29.10 -26.75
N ASN A 168 -42.60 27.86 -26.98
CA ASN A 168 -42.26 26.73 -26.11
C ASN A 168 -40.91 26.09 -26.49
N TYR A 169 -39.86 26.45 -25.75
CA TYR A 169 -38.47 25.99 -25.90
C TYR A 169 -38.21 24.54 -25.42
N THR A 170 -39.23 23.78 -25.01
CA THR A 170 -39.04 22.45 -24.41
C THR A 170 -38.45 21.44 -25.40
N ASN A 171 -38.82 21.52 -26.69
CA ASN A 171 -38.30 20.58 -27.70
C ASN A 171 -36.82 20.88 -28.01
N GLU A 172 -36.45 22.15 -28.12
CA GLU A 172 -35.10 22.63 -28.34
C GLU A 172 -34.22 22.31 -27.15
N LEU A 173 -34.70 22.55 -25.92
CA LEU A 173 -34.00 22.16 -24.70
C LEU A 173 -33.73 20.64 -24.69
N ALA A 174 -34.71 19.81 -25.05
CA ALA A 174 -34.52 18.37 -25.12
C ALA A 174 -33.45 17.98 -26.17
N ALA A 175 -33.43 18.64 -27.33
CA ALA A 175 -32.41 18.43 -28.36
C ALA A 175 -31.01 18.87 -27.90
N ILE A 176 -30.91 20.02 -27.20
CA ILE A 176 -29.66 20.50 -26.60
C ILE A 176 -29.15 19.50 -25.56
N LEU A 177 -30.00 19.04 -24.64
CA LEU A 177 -29.60 18.05 -23.63
C LEU A 177 -29.17 16.73 -24.25
N LYS A 178 -29.84 16.31 -25.32
CA LYS A 178 -29.44 15.13 -26.10
C LYS A 178 -28.05 15.33 -26.72
N GLY A 179 -27.78 16.48 -27.35
CA GLY A 179 -26.47 16.75 -27.93
C GLY A 179 -25.36 16.93 -26.90
N LEU A 180 -25.66 17.51 -25.73
CA LEU A 180 -24.72 17.53 -24.61
C LEU A 180 -24.31 16.12 -24.16
N HIS A 181 -25.27 15.19 -24.13
CA HIS A 181 -25.00 13.80 -23.73
C HIS A 181 -24.35 12.95 -24.82
N GLU A 182 -24.86 13.02 -26.05
CA GLU A 182 -24.48 12.10 -27.14
C GLU A 182 -23.34 12.63 -28.03
N ASP A 183 -23.17 13.94 -28.13
CA ASP A 183 -22.21 14.55 -29.07
C ASP A 183 -21.05 15.28 -28.37
N ILE A 184 -21.30 15.95 -27.24
CA ILE A 184 -20.30 16.80 -26.57
C ILE A 184 -19.61 16.10 -25.40
N PHE A 185 -20.35 15.66 -24.38
CA PHE A 185 -19.79 15.05 -23.16
C PHE A 185 -19.53 13.54 -23.31
N VAL A 186 -18.82 13.19 -24.38
CA VAL A 186 -18.44 11.82 -24.73
C VAL A 186 -16.94 11.57 -24.56
N GLY A 187 -16.54 10.29 -24.59
CA GLY A 187 -15.15 9.88 -24.43
C GLY A 187 -14.49 10.41 -23.15
N PRO A 188 -13.42 11.22 -23.22
CA PRO A 188 -12.76 11.78 -22.04
C PRO A 188 -13.63 12.79 -21.27
N TYR A 189 -14.65 13.36 -21.91
CA TYR A 189 -15.49 14.42 -21.33
C TYR A 189 -16.75 13.91 -20.61
N LYS A 190 -16.89 12.59 -20.44
CA LYS A 190 -18.03 11.97 -19.73
C LYS A 190 -18.18 12.46 -18.29
N GLN A 191 -17.09 12.92 -17.67
CA GLN A 191 -17.11 13.56 -16.36
C GLN A 191 -18.10 14.73 -16.32
N TYR A 192 -18.09 15.60 -17.34
CA TYR A 192 -18.91 16.80 -17.35
C TYR A 192 -20.41 16.49 -17.43
N TYR A 193 -20.80 15.39 -18.10
CA TYR A 193 -22.18 14.91 -18.05
C TYR A 193 -22.58 14.42 -16.65
N LYS A 194 -21.68 13.74 -15.94
CA LYS A 194 -21.93 13.33 -14.55
C LYS A 194 -22.11 14.54 -13.65
N GLU A 195 -21.27 15.56 -13.79
CA GLU A 195 -21.41 16.83 -13.06
C GLU A 195 -22.76 17.52 -13.34
N LEU A 196 -23.21 17.52 -14.60
CA LEU A 196 -24.51 18.06 -15.02
C LEU A 196 -25.66 17.28 -14.36
N PHE A 197 -25.60 15.94 -14.41
CA PHE A 197 -26.58 15.05 -13.79
C PHE A 197 -26.67 15.29 -12.27
N PHE A 198 -25.53 15.28 -11.58
CA PHE A 198 -25.50 15.50 -10.13
C PHE A 198 -25.93 16.91 -9.73
N THR A 199 -25.72 17.93 -10.58
CA THR A 199 -26.25 19.27 -10.33
C THR A 199 -27.78 19.28 -10.25
N ILE A 200 -28.46 18.54 -11.13
CA ILE A 200 -29.92 18.39 -11.05
C ILE A 200 -30.31 17.65 -9.77
N ILE A 201 -29.63 16.56 -9.44
CA ILE A 201 -29.92 15.79 -8.23
C ILE A 201 -29.75 16.65 -6.96
N HIS A 202 -28.66 17.42 -6.87
CA HIS A 202 -28.45 18.36 -5.76
C HIS A 202 -29.52 19.45 -5.72
N PHE A 203 -29.95 19.96 -6.87
CA PHE A 203 -31.05 20.92 -6.93
C PHE A 203 -32.36 20.30 -6.40
N ILE A 204 -32.68 19.06 -6.78
CA ILE A 204 -33.87 18.35 -6.31
C ILE A 204 -33.81 18.14 -4.78
N TYR A 205 -32.65 17.76 -4.23
CA TYR A 205 -32.44 17.66 -2.77
C TYR A 205 -32.61 19.00 -2.06
N ALA A 206 -32.19 20.11 -2.67
CA ALA A 206 -32.39 21.44 -2.10
C ALA A 206 -33.87 21.87 -2.10
N GLU A 207 -34.68 21.38 -3.04
CA GLU A 207 -36.11 21.69 -3.10
C GLU A 207 -36.99 20.81 -2.19
N GLN A 208 -36.56 19.57 -1.93
CA GLN A 208 -37.38 18.54 -1.27
C GLN A 208 -36.60 17.86 -0.13
N THR A 209 -37.17 17.84 1.08
CA THR A 209 -36.50 17.30 2.28
C THR A 209 -36.44 15.77 2.34
N ASN A 210 -37.38 15.07 1.68
CA ASN A 210 -37.49 13.61 1.73
C ASN A 210 -37.66 13.05 0.31
N LEU A 211 -36.57 12.59 -0.30
CA LEU A 211 -36.59 11.92 -1.60
C LEU A 211 -36.54 10.41 -1.41
N ASP A 212 -37.64 9.72 -1.70
CA ASP A 212 -37.74 8.26 -1.60
C ASP A 212 -37.09 7.53 -2.78
N TRP A 213 -36.98 8.20 -3.94
CA TRP A 213 -36.53 7.62 -5.20
C TRP A 213 -35.06 7.89 -5.55
N VAL A 214 -34.43 8.93 -4.97
CA VAL A 214 -33.00 9.24 -5.20
C VAL A 214 -32.09 8.39 -4.30
N ALA A 215 -32.58 7.92 -3.15
CA ALA A 215 -31.82 7.10 -2.23
C ALA A 215 -32.15 5.61 -2.43
N LYS A 216 -31.25 4.87 -3.08
CA LYS A 216 -30.84 3.47 -2.79
C LYS A 216 -29.95 2.91 -3.91
N THR A 217 -28.64 3.07 -3.77
CA THR A 217 -27.70 2.06 -4.26
C THR A 217 -26.93 1.56 -3.06
N THR A 218 -27.46 0.53 -2.40
CA THR A 218 -26.65 -0.20 -1.42
C THR A 218 -25.49 -0.83 -2.18
N PHE A 219 -24.27 -0.46 -1.80
CA PHE A 219 -23.07 -1.10 -2.31
C PHE A 219 -22.73 -2.29 -1.42
N LEU A 220 -22.50 -3.44 -2.05
CA LEU A 220 -22.00 -4.63 -1.39
C LEU A 220 -20.51 -4.76 -1.68
N GLN A 221 -19.71 -4.86 -0.63
CA GLN A 221 -18.29 -5.18 -0.71
C GLN A 221 -18.08 -6.59 -0.18
N LEU A 222 -17.48 -7.46 -0.99
CA LEU A 222 -17.16 -8.83 -0.60
C LEU A 222 -15.66 -8.94 -0.35
N GLN A 223 -15.29 -9.39 0.85
CA GLN A 223 -13.92 -9.76 1.16
C GLN A 223 -13.86 -11.26 1.44
N ARG A 224 -13.11 -11.99 0.61
CA ARG A 224 -12.88 -13.42 0.72
C ARG A 224 -11.41 -13.68 1.03
N ARG A 225 -11.18 -14.66 1.89
CA ARG A 225 -9.86 -15.26 2.11
C ARG A 225 -9.96 -16.74 1.81
N THR A 226 -9.17 -17.20 0.85
CA THR A 226 -9.17 -18.60 0.41
C THR A 226 -7.86 -19.26 0.85
N PRO A 227 -7.91 -20.29 1.71
CA PRO A 227 -6.71 -21.06 2.04
C PRO A 227 -6.14 -21.73 0.79
N GLY A 228 -4.89 -21.43 0.47
CA GLY A 228 -4.14 -22.05 -0.61
C GLY A 228 -3.33 -23.25 -0.11
N ALA A 229 -3.09 -24.21 -0.99
CA ALA A 229 -2.13 -25.29 -0.74
C ALA A 229 -0.78 -24.94 -1.37
N LEU A 230 0.32 -25.13 -0.62
CA LEU A 230 1.69 -24.90 -1.11
C LEU A 230 2.04 -25.83 -2.29
N THR A 231 1.45 -27.02 -2.34
CA THR A 231 1.55 -27.96 -3.47
C THR A 231 0.15 -28.31 -3.99
N PRO A 232 -0.39 -27.57 -4.96
CA PRO A 232 -1.71 -27.85 -5.50
C PRO A 232 -1.70 -29.16 -6.31
N LYS A 233 -2.63 -30.08 -6.01
CA LYS A 233 -2.76 -31.37 -6.73
C LYS A 233 -3.41 -31.21 -8.12
N THR A 234 -4.16 -30.13 -8.32
CA THR A 234 -4.86 -29.79 -9.56
C THR A 234 -4.92 -28.28 -9.72
N PHE A 235 -5.10 -27.81 -10.95
CA PHE A 235 -5.34 -26.40 -11.23
C PHE A 235 -6.70 -25.98 -10.65
N ASP A 236 -6.69 -25.04 -9.70
CA ASP A 236 -7.89 -24.46 -9.10
C ASP A 236 -8.13 -23.07 -9.71
N VAL A 237 -9.19 -22.97 -10.53
CA VAL A 237 -9.66 -21.72 -11.15
C VAL A 237 -10.35 -20.79 -10.15
N GLY A 238 -10.63 -21.27 -8.93
CA GLY A 238 -11.40 -20.53 -7.93
C GLY A 238 -12.90 -20.58 -8.21
N SER A 239 -13.70 -20.25 -7.19
CA SER A 239 -15.17 -20.18 -7.23
C SER A 239 -15.69 -18.75 -7.23
N GLU A 240 -14.90 -17.79 -7.75
CA GLU A 240 -15.25 -16.37 -7.72
C GLU A 240 -16.52 -16.09 -8.53
N GLU A 241 -16.60 -16.64 -9.75
CA GLU A 241 -17.75 -16.47 -10.63
C GLU A 241 -19.02 -17.07 -10.02
N ASP A 242 -18.94 -18.26 -9.43
CA ASP A 242 -20.07 -18.90 -8.75
C ASP A 242 -20.61 -18.06 -7.58
N ILE A 243 -19.70 -17.43 -6.82
CA ILE A 243 -20.06 -16.55 -5.70
C ILE A 243 -20.65 -15.24 -6.23
N LEU A 244 -20.09 -14.69 -7.30
CA LEU A 244 -20.61 -13.48 -7.95
C LEU A 244 -22.01 -13.72 -8.51
N ASP A 245 -22.25 -14.87 -9.14
CA ASP A 245 -23.55 -15.28 -9.66
C ASP A 245 -24.56 -15.46 -8.53
N TYR A 246 -24.19 -16.17 -7.46
CA TYR A 246 -25.02 -16.31 -6.28
C TYR A 246 -25.35 -14.95 -5.65
N LEU A 247 -24.36 -14.07 -5.44
CA LEU A 247 -24.56 -12.73 -4.90
C LEU A 247 -25.46 -11.88 -5.81
N ASN A 248 -25.35 -12.04 -7.13
CA ASN A 248 -26.22 -11.37 -8.08
C ASN A 248 -27.67 -11.88 -8.01
N GLU A 249 -27.87 -13.16 -7.69
CA GLU A 249 -29.20 -13.76 -7.49
C GLU A 249 -29.84 -13.32 -6.17
N VAL A 250 -29.09 -13.36 -5.05
CA VAL A 250 -29.67 -13.17 -3.72
C VAL A 250 -29.66 -11.72 -3.22
N LYS A 251 -28.93 -10.80 -3.89
CA LYS A 251 -28.84 -9.42 -3.42
C LYS A 251 -30.24 -8.78 -3.33
N PRO A 252 -30.56 -8.10 -2.22
CA PRO A 252 -31.83 -7.41 -2.09
C PRO A 252 -31.87 -6.14 -2.97
N TYR A 253 -32.99 -5.91 -3.66
CA TYR A 253 -33.27 -4.72 -4.48
C TYR A 253 -32.19 -4.38 -5.54
N HIS A 254 -32.12 -3.13 -6.00
CA HIS A 254 -31.17 -2.62 -7.02
C HIS A 254 -29.71 -2.46 -6.52
N SER A 255 -29.28 -3.32 -5.58
CA SER A 255 -27.93 -3.25 -5.02
C SER A 255 -26.86 -3.56 -6.08
N LYS A 256 -25.74 -2.85 -6.04
CA LYS A 256 -24.60 -3.04 -6.93
C LYS A 256 -23.42 -3.57 -6.13
N ILE A 257 -22.77 -4.60 -6.65
CA ILE A 257 -21.51 -5.11 -6.10
C ILE A 257 -20.42 -4.17 -6.61
N GLU A 258 -19.69 -3.55 -5.69
CA GLU A 258 -18.69 -2.52 -6.03
C GLU A 258 -17.32 -3.15 -6.24
N THR A 259 -16.88 -3.96 -5.28
CA THR A 259 -15.55 -4.58 -5.27
C THR A 259 -15.59 -5.96 -4.63
N ILE A 260 -14.89 -6.90 -5.25
CA ILE A 260 -14.58 -8.22 -4.71
C ILE A 260 -13.09 -8.25 -4.41
N PHE A 261 -12.74 -8.49 -3.15
CA PHE A 261 -11.36 -8.74 -2.73
C PHE A 261 -11.21 -10.23 -2.45
N ASP A 262 -10.43 -10.95 -3.26
CA ASP A 262 -10.01 -12.32 -2.94
C ASP A 262 -8.52 -12.32 -2.58
N ALA A 263 -8.20 -12.87 -1.40
CA ALA A 263 -6.83 -13.04 -0.93
C ALA A 263 -6.56 -14.51 -0.67
N ARG A 264 -5.46 -15.04 -1.24
CA ARG A 264 -5.00 -16.40 -0.94
C ARG A 264 -4.09 -16.38 0.29
N THR A 265 -4.39 -17.21 1.27
CA THR A 265 -3.56 -17.37 2.48
C THR A 265 -2.82 -18.69 2.43
N PHE A 266 -1.52 -18.68 2.73
CA PHE A 266 -0.69 -19.88 2.77
C PHE A 266 -0.10 -20.01 4.17
N ASP A 267 -0.33 -21.15 4.79
CA ASP A 267 0.30 -21.50 6.06
C ASP A 267 1.50 -22.40 5.76
N GLU A 268 2.68 -21.96 6.17
CA GLU A 268 3.92 -22.73 6.10
C GLU A 268 4.36 -23.06 7.51
N GLU A 269 4.41 -24.35 7.83
CA GLU A 269 4.91 -24.83 9.12
C GLU A 269 6.42 -25.02 9.01
N VAL A 270 7.18 -24.20 9.73
CA VAL A 270 8.65 -24.31 9.83
C VAL A 270 8.99 -24.86 11.20
N ASN A 271 9.61 -26.04 11.21
CA ASN A 271 10.19 -26.60 12.43
C ASN A 271 11.59 -26.01 12.64
N ALA A 272 11.72 -25.09 13.59
CA ALA A 272 13.01 -24.58 14.06
C ALA A 272 13.29 -25.12 15.48
N SER A 273 14.49 -25.62 15.71
CA SER A 273 14.99 -26.01 17.03
C SER A 273 16.31 -25.29 17.31
N ALA A 274 16.53 -24.89 18.57
CA ALA A 274 17.81 -24.35 19.04
C ALA A 274 18.44 -25.37 20.00
N ASP A 275 19.72 -25.69 19.80
CA ASP A 275 20.51 -26.41 20.80
C ASP A 275 20.99 -25.40 21.86
N GLU A 276 20.67 -25.67 23.14
CA GLU A 276 21.11 -24.85 24.27
C GLU A 276 22.06 -25.66 25.15
N VAL A 277 23.12 -25.01 25.63
CA VAL A 277 24.08 -25.58 26.59
C VAL A 277 24.35 -24.58 27.70
N VAL A 278 24.67 -25.08 28.90
CA VAL A 278 25.00 -24.25 30.06
C VAL A 278 26.34 -24.70 30.64
N ASP A 279 27.29 -23.78 30.76
CA ASP A 279 28.59 -24.00 31.44
C ASP A 279 28.67 -23.11 32.68
N ILE A 280 28.72 -23.73 33.86
CA ILE A 280 28.92 -23.05 35.15
C ILE A 280 30.26 -23.48 35.69
N ARG A 281 31.15 -22.52 35.93
CA ARG A 281 32.46 -22.75 36.53
C ARG A 281 32.49 -22.16 37.93
N VAL A 282 32.96 -22.94 38.89
CA VAL A 282 33.00 -22.54 40.29
C VAL A 282 34.40 -22.72 40.82
N GLN A 283 34.96 -21.66 41.41
CA GLN A 283 36.23 -21.68 42.14
C GLN A 283 35.97 -21.34 43.59
N THR A 284 36.55 -22.12 44.49
CA THR A 284 36.42 -21.95 45.94
C THR A 284 37.79 -21.95 46.59
N ASN A 285 37.91 -21.28 47.73
CA ASN A 285 39.10 -21.31 48.56
C ASN A 285 38.75 -21.13 50.05
N THR A 286 39.55 -21.69 50.94
CA THR A 286 39.52 -21.47 52.39
C THR A 286 40.15 -20.14 52.80
N SER A 287 41.08 -19.58 52.00
CA SER A 287 41.77 -18.30 52.28
C SER A 287 41.10 -17.05 51.68
N GLY A 288 39.79 -17.08 51.41
CA GLY A 288 39.10 -15.94 50.78
C GLY A 288 39.38 -15.85 49.28
N SER A 289 39.77 -14.66 48.77
CA SER A 289 39.86 -14.38 47.32
C SER A 289 41.24 -14.56 46.70
N THR A 290 42.25 -15.00 47.46
CA THR A 290 43.61 -15.22 46.94
C THR A 290 43.74 -16.65 46.44
N GLU A 291 44.35 -16.89 45.28
CA GLU A 291 44.64 -18.25 44.83
C GLU A 291 45.84 -18.84 45.59
N ASP A 292 45.71 -20.08 46.04
CA ASP A 292 46.74 -20.82 46.77
C ASP A 292 46.60 -22.34 46.53
N ASN A 293 47.29 -23.16 47.32
CA ASN A 293 47.23 -24.62 47.20
C ASN A 293 45.87 -25.21 47.61
N ASP A 294 45.04 -24.44 48.30
CA ASP A 294 43.72 -24.85 48.79
C ASP A 294 42.60 -24.45 47.82
N SER A 295 42.92 -23.70 46.76
CA SER A 295 41.98 -23.38 45.68
C SER A 295 41.47 -24.64 44.97
N ARG A 296 40.15 -24.73 44.81
CA ARG A 296 39.45 -25.82 44.11
C ARG A 296 38.56 -25.26 43.03
N ALA A 297 38.67 -25.78 41.81
CA ALA A 297 37.82 -25.41 40.69
C ALA A 297 37.11 -26.62 40.09
N TRP A 298 35.87 -26.43 39.68
CA TRP A 298 35.06 -27.44 39.01
C TRP A 298 34.09 -26.81 38.03
N ARG A 299 33.62 -27.61 37.08
CA ARG A 299 32.67 -27.24 36.04
C ARG A 299 31.40 -28.09 36.16
N MET A 300 30.25 -27.44 36.05
CA MET A 300 28.97 -28.06 35.68
C MET A 300 28.69 -27.74 34.21
N PHE A 301 28.48 -28.75 33.39
CA PHE A 301 28.06 -28.60 32.01
C PHE A 301 26.71 -29.28 31.79
N ILE A 302 25.75 -28.58 31.20
CA ILE A 302 24.49 -29.15 30.74
C ILE A 302 24.54 -29.18 29.23
N ASP A 303 24.51 -30.38 28.64
CA ASP A 303 24.53 -30.55 27.19
C ASP A 303 23.17 -30.29 26.54
N ASN A 304 23.12 -30.31 25.20
CA ASN A 304 21.90 -30.09 24.44
C ASN A 304 20.83 -31.18 24.60
N THR A 305 21.13 -32.26 25.32
CA THR A 305 20.16 -33.30 25.71
C THR A 305 19.62 -33.10 27.14
N GLY A 306 20.13 -32.09 27.86
CA GLY A 306 19.83 -31.84 29.27
C GLY A 306 20.66 -32.68 30.24
N THR A 307 21.67 -33.41 29.76
CA THR A 307 22.54 -34.24 30.62
C THR A 307 23.50 -33.34 31.37
N ARG A 308 23.48 -33.45 32.72
CA ARG A 308 24.38 -32.73 33.61
C ARG A 308 25.70 -33.51 33.75
N ILE A 309 26.81 -32.86 33.43
CA ILE A 309 28.18 -33.38 33.50
C ILE A 309 28.95 -32.54 34.52
N TYR A 310 29.63 -33.19 35.46
CA TYR A 310 30.46 -32.52 36.46
C TYR A 310 31.92 -32.90 36.24
N GLU A 311 32.80 -31.90 36.17
CA GLU A 311 34.21 -32.07 35.85
C GLU A 311 35.08 -31.34 36.86
N THR A 312 36.18 -31.96 37.28
CA THR A 312 37.23 -31.27 38.04
C THR A 312 38.10 -30.43 37.12
N MET A 313 38.42 -29.20 37.53
CA MET A 313 39.37 -28.35 36.83
C MET A 313 40.67 -28.34 37.62
N LEU A 314 41.66 -29.11 37.20
CA LEU A 314 42.96 -29.20 37.86
C LEU A 314 44.01 -28.40 37.09
N ASP A 315 44.82 -27.59 37.78
CA ASP A 315 45.89 -26.80 37.15
C ASP A 315 46.89 -27.71 36.42
N ALA A 316 47.13 -28.92 36.95
CA ALA A 316 47.99 -29.92 36.33
C ALA A 316 47.47 -30.42 34.97
N ASN A 317 46.18 -30.23 34.68
CA ASN A 317 45.50 -30.64 33.45
C ASN A 317 45.12 -29.44 32.57
N LYS A 318 45.77 -28.28 32.80
CA LYS A 318 45.66 -27.09 31.95
C LYS A 318 46.88 -26.97 31.03
N SER A 319 46.66 -26.39 29.87
CA SER A 319 47.71 -25.92 28.94
C SER A 319 47.19 -24.69 28.20
N THR A 320 47.98 -24.16 27.27
CA THR A 320 47.51 -23.20 26.28
C THR A 320 47.73 -23.73 24.86
N THR A 321 46.98 -23.22 23.89
CA THR A 321 47.24 -23.46 22.46
C THR A 321 48.60 -22.86 22.08
N ALA A 322 49.37 -23.56 21.24
CA ALA A 322 50.64 -23.06 20.69
C ALA A 322 50.45 -22.39 19.31
N GLU A 323 49.22 -22.38 18.79
CA GLU A 323 48.85 -21.88 17.47
C GLU A 323 47.47 -21.23 17.49
N VAL A 324 47.13 -20.51 16.42
CA VAL A 324 45.78 -19.99 16.19
C VAL A 324 44.93 -21.13 15.64
N LEU A 325 43.73 -21.30 16.17
CA LEU A 325 42.81 -22.36 15.76
C LEU A 325 41.68 -21.81 14.88
N ASP A 326 41.36 -22.50 13.78
CA ASP A 326 40.10 -22.32 13.04
C ASP A 326 38.96 -23.17 13.64
N SER A 327 37.76 -23.20 13.03
CA SER A 327 36.60 -23.94 13.57
C SER A 327 36.49 -25.41 13.11
N ILE A 328 37.41 -25.89 12.28
CA ILE A 328 37.36 -27.21 11.64
C ILE A 328 38.65 -28.04 11.80
N GLU A 329 39.67 -27.48 12.46
CA GLU A 329 40.92 -28.17 12.73
C GLU A 329 40.75 -29.55 13.35
N THR A 330 41.54 -30.48 12.83
CA THR A 330 41.57 -31.88 13.23
C THR A 330 42.82 -32.23 14.04
N GLU A 331 43.77 -31.29 14.18
CA GLU A 331 44.94 -31.41 15.04
C GLU A 331 45.14 -30.08 15.78
N ILE A 332 45.41 -30.14 17.09
CA ILE A 332 45.60 -28.95 17.93
C ILE A 332 46.91 -29.10 18.71
N THR A 333 47.84 -28.19 18.47
CA THR A 333 49.12 -28.11 19.19
C THR A 333 48.94 -27.32 20.48
N VAL A 334 49.30 -27.94 21.60
CA VAL A 334 49.30 -27.31 22.92
C VAL A 334 50.73 -27.11 23.42
N VAL A 335 50.93 -26.20 24.38
CA VAL A 335 52.26 -25.95 24.95
C VAL A 335 52.78 -27.15 25.76
N ALA A 336 51.91 -27.83 26.51
CA ALA A 336 52.26 -29.05 27.23
C ALA A 336 51.04 -29.98 27.35
N SER A 337 51.18 -31.26 26.97
CA SER A 337 50.10 -32.27 27.11
C SER A 337 50.34 -33.25 28.26
N GLY A 338 51.27 -32.98 29.18
CA GLY A 338 51.69 -33.93 30.22
C GLY A 338 50.60 -34.36 31.20
N GLY A 339 49.60 -33.51 31.44
CA GLY A 339 48.42 -33.82 32.27
C GLY A 339 47.20 -34.31 31.47
N PHE A 340 47.33 -34.49 30.15
CA PHE A 340 46.20 -34.82 29.30
C PHE A 340 46.10 -36.35 29.16
N PRO A 341 44.89 -36.94 29.28
CA PRO A 341 44.67 -38.35 28.99
C PRO A 341 45.09 -38.70 27.55
N ALA A 342 45.46 -39.96 27.32
CA ALA A 342 45.86 -40.42 25.98
C ALA A 342 44.78 -40.17 24.91
N SER A 343 43.49 -40.22 25.28
CA SER A 343 42.34 -39.79 24.49
C SER A 343 41.28 -39.19 25.41
N GLY A 344 40.48 -38.24 24.94
CA GLY A 344 39.54 -37.55 25.81
C GLY A 344 38.89 -36.33 25.19
N GLU A 345 38.41 -35.44 26.03
CA GLU A 345 37.82 -34.16 25.63
C GLU A 345 38.55 -33.02 26.35
N VAL A 346 38.60 -31.86 25.70
CA VAL A 346 39.12 -30.60 26.25
C VAL A 346 38.10 -29.50 26.03
N VAL A 347 38.20 -28.43 26.81
CA VAL A 347 37.43 -27.22 26.61
C VAL A 347 38.38 -26.04 26.37
N ILE A 348 38.07 -25.27 25.32
CA ILE A 348 38.76 -24.03 24.95
C ILE A 348 37.69 -22.95 24.81
N GLY A 349 37.78 -21.90 25.63
CA GLY A 349 36.71 -20.89 25.69
C GLY A 349 35.36 -21.52 26.06
N ALA A 350 34.36 -21.42 25.18
CA ALA A 350 33.04 -22.04 25.32
C ALA A 350 32.87 -23.34 24.50
N GLU A 351 33.92 -23.79 23.83
CA GLU A 351 33.87 -24.95 22.94
C GLU A 351 34.41 -26.20 23.64
N ARG A 352 33.68 -27.32 23.51
CA ARG A 352 34.16 -28.65 23.89
C ARG A 352 34.66 -29.40 22.65
N ILE A 353 35.83 -30.01 22.77
CA ILE A 353 36.55 -30.65 21.66
C ILE A 353 36.94 -32.05 22.09
N LYS A 354 36.63 -33.05 21.27
CA LYS A 354 37.05 -34.44 21.50
C LYS A 354 38.28 -34.78 20.68
N TYR A 355 39.28 -35.44 21.25
CA TYR A 355 40.48 -35.88 20.55
C TYR A 355 40.72 -37.39 20.75
N ALA A 356 41.28 -38.05 19.74
CA ALA A 356 41.44 -39.50 19.74
C ALA A 356 42.81 -39.98 20.25
N SER A 357 43.85 -39.15 20.12
CA SER A 357 45.17 -39.45 20.67
C SER A 357 45.96 -38.18 21.01
N THR A 358 46.89 -38.26 21.95
CA THR A 358 47.89 -37.21 22.20
C THR A 358 49.30 -37.70 21.92
N SER A 359 50.10 -36.95 21.15
CA SER A 359 51.53 -37.21 21.00
C SER A 359 52.31 -35.94 20.72
N SER A 360 53.52 -35.80 21.27
CA SER A 360 54.39 -34.63 21.05
C SER A 360 53.72 -33.27 21.27
N ASN A 361 52.86 -33.17 22.30
CA ASN A 361 52.01 -32.01 22.59
C ASN A 361 50.98 -31.65 21.51
N ILE A 362 50.57 -32.60 20.66
CA ILE A 362 49.52 -32.45 19.67
C ILE A 362 48.34 -33.35 20.06
N LEU A 363 47.14 -32.79 20.02
CA LEU A 363 45.87 -33.50 20.11
C LEU A 363 45.45 -33.89 18.68
N HIS A 364 45.39 -35.20 18.39
CA HIS A 364 45.10 -35.69 17.05
C HIS A 364 43.64 -36.15 16.89
N SER A 365 43.15 -36.07 15.65
CA SER A 365 41.77 -36.43 15.27
C SER A 365 40.73 -35.69 16.12
N CYS A 366 40.91 -34.37 16.23
CA CYS A 366 40.00 -33.49 16.94
C CYS A 366 38.64 -33.41 16.23
N ILE A 367 37.57 -33.56 17.01
CA ILE A 367 36.18 -33.31 16.64
C ILE A 367 35.75 -32.07 17.41
N ARG A 368 35.46 -31.01 16.67
CA ARG A 368 35.11 -29.67 17.17
C ARG A 368 33.63 -29.59 17.57
N GLY A 369 33.29 -28.69 18.49
CA GLY A 369 31.89 -28.40 18.86
C GLY A 369 31.08 -29.61 19.34
N VAL A 370 31.60 -30.42 20.25
CA VAL A 370 30.85 -31.58 20.78
C VAL A 370 29.88 -31.16 21.90
N ALA A 371 28.94 -32.04 22.24
CA ALA A 371 27.97 -31.88 23.33
C ALA A 371 27.09 -30.61 23.22
N GLY A 372 26.74 -30.20 21.99
CA GLY A 372 25.91 -29.01 21.73
C GLY A 372 26.69 -27.69 21.66
N THR A 373 28.01 -27.71 21.86
CA THR A 373 28.86 -26.53 21.62
C THR A 373 29.14 -26.33 20.13
N SER A 374 29.64 -25.15 19.74
CA SER A 374 29.99 -24.85 18.34
C SER A 374 31.50 -24.73 18.16
N GLY A 375 32.00 -25.22 17.02
CA GLY A 375 33.40 -25.01 16.62
C GLY A 375 33.71 -23.51 16.49
N ALA A 376 34.71 -23.04 17.23
CA ALA A 376 35.09 -21.62 17.27
C ALA A 376 36.53 -21.40 16.82
N THR A 377 36.85 -20.17 16.43
CA THR A 377 38.24 -19.78 16.24
C THR A 377 38.85 -19.41 17.60
N HIS A 378 40.10 -19.80 17.83
CA HIS A 378 40.81 -19.49 19.09
C HIS A 378 42.14 -18.82 18.79
N ALA A 379 42.51 -17.82 19.59
CA ALA A 379 43.83 -17.22 19.49
C ALA A 379 44.92 -18.19 19.97
N SER A 380 46.16 -17.97 19.53
CA SER A 380 47.32 -18.61 20.16
C SER A 380 47.44 -18.17 21.61
N GLY A 381 47.75 -19.12 22.50
CA GLY A 381 47.77 -18.90 23.95
C GLY A 381 46.40 -19.04 24.63
N ALA A 382 45.34 -19.47 23.92
CA ALA A 382 44.05 -19.75 24.54
C ALA A 382 44.14 -20.90 25.53
N GLU A 383 43.49 -20.78 26.69
CA GLU A 383 43.51 -21.81 27.72
C GLU A 383 42.80 -23.09 27.25
N VAL A 384 43.46 -24.22 27.45
CA VAL A 384 42.96 -25.56 27.17
C VAL A 384 42.87 -26.31 28.48
N VAL A 385 41.65 -26.68 28.87
CA VAL A 385 41.39 -27.44 30.10
C VAL A 385 40.87 -28.82 29.71
N VAL A 386 41.48 -29.88 30.25
CA VAL A 386 40.93 -31.24 30.09
C VAL A 386 39.52 -31.28 30.65
N ALA A 387 38.56 -31.73 29.84
CA ALA A 387 37.25 -32.13 30.31
C ALA A 387 37.41 -33.51 30.95
N GLY A 388 37.14 -33.58 32.26
CA GLY A 388 37.33 -34.81 33.04
C GLY A 388 36.52 -36.00 32.50
N PRO A 389 36.79 -37.24 32.96
CA PRO A 389 35.92 -38.37 32.65
C PRO A 389 34.48 -38.02 33.06
N ALA A 390 33.50 -38.36 32.23
CA ALA A 390 32.09 -38.12 32.49
C ALA A 390 31.63 -38.94 33.71
N VAL A 391 31.95 -38.47 34.92
CA VAL A 391 31.38 -39.03 36.13
C VAL A 391 30.05 -38.31 36.33
N GLY A 392 29.00 -38.92 35.77
CA GLY A 392 27.64 -38.53 36.12
C GLY A 392 27.49 -38.74 37.63
N ILE A 393 27.36 -37.66 38.39
CA ILE A 393 26.90 -37.77 39.77
C ILE A 393 25.39 -38.02 39.67
N PRO A 394 24.87 -39.17 40.13
CA PRO A 394 23.43 -39.30 40.32
C PRO A 394 23.05 -38.39 41.50
N VAL A 395 22.66 -37.16 41.18
CA VAL A 395 21.94 -36.28 42.09
C VAL A 395 20.46 -36.56 41.89
N ASP A 396 19.96 -37.62 42.53
CA ASP A 396 18.54 -37.90 42.65
C ASP A 396 18.17 -37.97 44.14
N PRO A 397 17.25 -37.12 44.68
CA PRO A 397 16.48 -36.08 43.99
C PRO A 397 17.11 -34.67 44.10
N ASP A 398 16.57 -33.76 43.29
CA ASP A 398 16.88 -32.32 43.15
C ASP A 398 17.13 -31.64 44.53
N PRO A 399 18.17 -30.80 44.69
CA PRO A 399 18.60 -30.31 45.99
C PRO A 399 17.75 -29.12 46.44
N GLU A 400 16.47 -29.34 46.74
CA GLU A 400 15.72 -28.43 47.62
C GLU A 400 15.96 -28.76 49.10
N ALA A 401 16.55 -29.92 49.42
CA ALA A 401 16.72 -30.40 50.79
C ALA A 401 18.15 -30.81 51.21
N TYR A 402 19.14 -30.83 50.29
CA TYR A 402 20.51 -31.22 50.62
C TYR A 402 21.55 -30.30 49.96
N ASN A 403 22.52 -29.87 50.75
CA ASN A 403 23.75 -29.23 50.31
C ASN A 403 24.56 -30.23 49.45
N ALA A 404 24.47 -30.11 48.12
CA ALA A 404 24.98 -31.14 47.21
C ALA A 404 26.50 -31.34 47.24
N PHE A 405 27.27 -30.37 47.74
CA PHE A 405 28.74 -30.35 47.68
C PHE A 405 29.43 -29.96 49.00
N ASN A 406 28.67 -29.74 50.07
CA ASN A 406 29.14 -29.44 51.42
C ASN A 406 28.34 -30.28 52.42
N ASP A 407 29.00 -30.77 53.48
CA ASP A 407 28.35 -31.65 54.46
C ASP A 407 27.29 -30.90 55.28
N ASP A 408 27.45 -29.58 55.42
CA ASP A 408 26.55 -28.64 56.10
C ASP A 408 26.79 -27.19 55.62
N ASP A 409 26.04 -26.21 56.15
CA ASP A 409 26.11 -24.78 55.76
C ASP A 409 27.44 -24.07 56.11
N THR A 410 28.36 -24.75 56.80
CA THR A 410 29.59 -24.16 57.36
C THR A 410 30.87 -24.81 56.85
N THR A 411 30.76 -26.02 56.31
CA THR A 411 31.87 -26.80 55.78
C THR A 411 32.19 -26.37 54.36
N THR A 412 33.43 -25.91 54.14
CA THR A 412 33.95 -25.64 52.80
C THR A 412 34.07 -26.93 52.00
N ILE A 413 33.92 -26.89 50.67
CA ILE A 413 34.10 -28.05 49.76
C ILE A 413 35.41 -28.81 50.05
N GLN A 414 36.50 -28.10 50.37
CA GLN A 414 37.80 -28.71 50.70
C GLN A 414 37.74 -29.68 51.90
N ASN A 415 36.92 -29.36 52.90
CA ASN A 415 36.82 -30.10 54.16
C ASN A 415 35.61 -31.04 54.20
N SER A 416 34.80 -31.03 53.14
CA SER A 416 33.63 -31.88 53.00
C SER A 416 34.05 -33.33 52.69
N THR A 417 33.36 -34.27 53.31
CA THR A 417 33.65 -35.71 53.27
C THR A 417 32.60 -36.51 52.51
N ASN A 418 31.52 -35.85 52.04
CA ASN A 418 30.54 -36.50 51.20
C ASN A 418 31.12 -36.92 49.84
N SER A 419 30.47 -37.90 49.22
CA SER A 419 30.91 -38.50 47.95
C SER A 419 31.01 -37.52 46.79
N GLN A 420 30.16 -36.48 46.77
CA GLN A 420 30.08 -35.47 45.73
C GLN A 420 31.24 -34.48 45.84
N ALA A 421 31.54 -34.03 47.07
CA ALA A 421 32.69 -33.19 47.37
C ALA A 421 34.01 -33.93 47.13
N ALA A 422 34.09 -35.21 47.50
CA ALA A 422 35.26 -36.05 47.21
C ALA A 422 35.56 -36.17 45.72
N LEU A 423 34.52 -36.13 44.86
CA LEU A 423 34.71 -36.16 43.41
C LEU A 423 35.32 -34.87 42.87
N ILE A 424 34.92 -33.71 43.41
CA ILE A 424 35.37 -32.40 42.94
C ILE A 424 36.63 -31.86 43.67
N ASN A 425 36.93 -32.40 44.84
CA ASN A 425 38.08 -32.03 45.68
C ASN A 425 39.32 -32.88 45.35
N ALA A 426 39.76 -32.84 44.09
CA ALA A 426 40.83 -33.70 43.57
C ALA A 426 42.25 -33.09 43.62
N GLY A 427 42.38 -31.80 43.93
CA GLY A 427 43.66 -31.08 43.94
C GLY A 427 43.50 -29.61 43.63
N LYS A 428 44.63 -28.88 43.52
CA LYS A 428 44.62 -27.45 43.19
C LYS A 428 44.00 -27.21 41.80
N GLY A 429 43.08 -26.25 41.74
CA GLY A 429 42.41 -25.85 40.50
C GLY A 429 41.99 -24.38 40.50
N THR A 430 42.15 -23.72 39.35
CA THR A 430 41.66 -22.36 39.06
C THR A 430 40.77 -22.34 37.82
N ILE A 431 39.94 -21.29 37.68
CA ILE A 431 39.12 -21.04 36.47
C ILE A 431 39.93 -20.30 35.44
#